data_AF-A0A959ZXC5-F1
#
_entry.id   AF-A0A959ZXC5-F1
#
_cell.length_a   1.000
_cell.length_b   1.000
_cell.length_c   1.000
_cell.angle_alpha   90.00
_cell.angle_beta   90.00
_cell.angle_gamma   90.00
#
_symmetry.space_group_name_H-M   'P 1'
#
loop_
_entity.id
_entity.type
_entity.pdbx_description
1 polymer ?
#
loop_
_entity_poly.entity_id
_entity_poly.type
_entity_poly.pdbx_seq_one_letter_code
_entity_poly.pdbx_strand_id
1 'polypeptide(L)'
;MPTTEQSAELDPGKLEQFVFRAVDEVGATLNAALVVMGDKLGLYRALADAGPMTPVELARRSDVSERYVREWLNAQAAGGYV
;
A
#
# COMPACT_ATOMS: atom_id res chain seq x y z
N MET A 1 -34.82 16.37 -38.43
CA MET A 1 -34.50 16.58 -37.01
C MET A 1 -33.12 16.02 -36.76
N PRO A 2 -32.04 16.83 -36.69
CA PRO A 2 -30.75 16.32 -36.28
C PRO A 2 -30.80 16.16 -34.76
N THR A 3 -30.73 14.91 -34.29
CA THR A 3 -30.47 14.63 -32.89
C THR A 3 -29.01 15.01 -32.65
N THR A 4 -28.75 16.21 -32.15
CA THR A 4 -27.42 16.58 -31.69
C THR A 4 -27.09 15.67 -30.53
N GLU A 5 -26.18 14.72 -30.73
CA GLU A 5 -25.49 14.05 -29.62
C GLU A 5 -24.73 15.12 -28.85
N GLN A 6 -25.34 15.60 -27.78
CA GLN A 6 -24.68 16.45 -26.82
C GLN A 6 -23.65 15.58 -26.11
N SER A 7 -22.41 15.53 -26.60
CA SER A 7 -21.28 15.04 -25.83
C SER A 7 -21.32 15.76 -24.49
N ALA A 8 -21.62 15.02 -23.42
CA ALA A 8 -21.59 15.57 -22.07
C ALA A 8 -20.19 16.13 -21.83
N GLU A 9 -20.10 17.44 -21.66
CA GLU A 9 -18.84 18.13 -21.44
C GLU A 9 -18.23 17.58 -20.14
N LEU A 10 -17.05 16.94 -20.24
CA LEU A 10 -16.38 16.31 -19.10
C LEU A 10 -15.87 17.40 -18.16
N ASP A 11 -16.28 17.34 -16.89
CA ASP A 11 -15.74 18.19 -15.83
C ASP A 11 -14.31 17.73 -15.47
N PRO A 12 -13.26 18.53 -15.77
CA PRO A 12 -11.88 18.11 -15.55
C PRO A 12 -11.56 17.88 -14.06
N GLY A 13 -12.18 18.65 -13.16
CA GLY A 13 -11.95 18.52 -11.73
C GLY A 13 -12.55 17.23 -11.16
N LYS A 14 -13.74 16.84 -11.64
CA LYS A 14 -14.32 15.53 -11.28
C LYS A 14 -13.53 14.36 -11.84
N LEU A 15 -13.01 14.49 -13.06
CA LEU A 15 -12.17 13.48 -13.67
C LEU A 15 -10.88 13.27 -12.84
N GLU A 16 -10.20 14.35 -12.49
CA GLU A 16 -8.98 14.31 -11.68
C GLU A 16 -9.23 13.67 -10.30
N GLN A 17 -10.29 14.06 -9.61
CA GLN A 17 -10.69 13.44 -8.33
C GLN A 17 -10.96 11.95 -8.46
N PHE A 18 -11.60 11.52 -9.55
CA PHE A 18 -11.87 10.10 -9.80
C PHE A 18 -10.57 9.33 -10.08
N VAL A 19 -9.63 9.91 -10.82
CA VAL A 19 -8.30 9.34 -11.05
C VAL A 19 -7.56 9.15 -9.73
N PHE A 20 -7.53 10.16 -8.87
CA PHE A 20 -6.89 10.02 -7.54
C PHE A 20 -7.54 8.92 -6.70
N ARG A 21 -8.87 8.86 -6.65
CA ARG A 21 -9.57 7.77 -5.94
C ARG A 21 -9.19 6.40 -6.48
N ALA A 22 -9.12 6.23 -7.81
CA ALA A 22 -8.73 4.96 -8.42
C ALA A 22 -7.29 4.57 -8.05
N VAL A 23 -6.37 5.54 -8.01
CA VAL A 23 -4.99 5.32 -7.56
C VAL A 23 -4.96 4.89 -6.09
N ASP A 24 -5.73 5.55 -5.23
CA ASP A 24 -5.83 5.20 -3.81
C ASP A 24 -6.37 3.79 -3.59
N GLU A 25 -7.42 3.40 -4.32
CA GLU A 25 -8.02 2.06 -4.23
C GLU A 25 -7.06 0.95 -4.68
N VAL A 26 -6.29 1.19 -5.74
CA VAL A 26 -5.24 0.26 -6.19
C VAL A 26 -4.14 0.15 -5.14
N GLY A 27 -3.68 1.28 -4.60
CA GLY A 27 -2.68 1.33 -3.53
C GLY A 27 -3.13 0.55 -2.29
N ALA A 28 -4.38 0.76 -1.87
CA ALA A 28 -4.99 0.04 -0.74
C ALA A 28 -5.05 -1.48 -1.00
N THR A 29 -5.42 -1.89 -2.22
CA THR A 29 -5.50 -3.31 -2.60
C THR A 29 -4.13 -3.98 -2.56
N LEU A 30 -3.09 -3.32 -3.09
CA LEU A 30 -1.73 -3.82 -3.04
C LEU A 30 -1.21 -3.91 -1.59
N ASN A 31 -1.50 -2.90 -0.77
CA ASN A 31 -1.10 -2.89 0.63
C ASN A 31 -1.82 -4.00 1.43
N ALA A 32 -3.09 -4.29 1.17
CA ALA A 32 -3.81 -5.37 1.84
C ALA A 32 -3.08 -6.73 1.72
N ALA A 33 -2.49 -7.04 0.57
CA ALA A 33 -1.66 -8.23 0.40
C ALA A 33 -0.39 -8.18 1.27
N LEU A 34 0.26 -7.02 1.38
CA LEU A 34 1.43 -6.82 2.23
C LEU A 34 1.12 -6.95 3.72
N VAL A 35 -0.07 -6.50 4.16
CA VAL A 35 -0.55 -6.69 5.54
C VAL A 35 -0.69 -8.18 5.85
N VAL A 36 -1.35 -8.94 4.97
CA VAL A 36 -1.50 -10.40 5.16
C VAL A 36 -0.14 -11.10 5.16
N MET A 37 0.80 -10.67 4.31
CA MET A 37 2.17 -11.21 4.33
C MET A 37 2.91 -10.87 5.63
N GLY A 38 2.77 -9.64 6.14
CA GLY A 38 3.38 -9.21 7.39
C GLY A 38 2.91 -10.02 8.59
N ASP A 39 1.62 -10.36 8.63
CA ASP A 39 1.05 -11.25 9.66
C ASP A 39 1.59 -12.68 9.53
N LYS A 40 1.49 -13.27 8.34
CA LYS A 40 1.91 -14.66 8.10
C LYS A 40 3.41 -14.90 8.30
N LEU A 41 4.24 -13.89 8.00
CA LEU A 41 5.69 -13.93 8.20
C LEU A 41 6.10 -13.52 9.62
N GLY A 42 5.14 -13.14 10.48
CA GLY A 42 5.41 -12.74 11.87
C GLY A 42 6.12 -11.39 12.02
N LEU A 43 6.16 -10.55 10.97
CA LEU A 43 6.84 -9.25 10.98
C LEU A 43 6.19 -8.29 11.98
N TYR A 44 4.87 -8.20 11.99
CA TYR A 44 4.15 -7.35 12.96
C TYR A 44 4.33 -7.83 14.39
N ARG A 45 4.30 -9.14 14.64
CA ARG A 45 4.55 -9.70 15.97
C ARG A 45 5.98 -9.38 16.43
N ALA A 46 6.98 -9.55 15.56
CA ALA A 46 8.36 -9.24 15.89
C ALA A 46 8.54 -7.76 16.26
N LEU A 47 7.89 -6.83 15.53
CA LEU A 47 7.88 -5.40 15.83
C LEU A 47 7.16 -5.08 17.14
N ALA A 48 5.98 -5.68 17.38
CA ALA A 48 5.23 -5.48 18.62
C ALA A 48 6.00 -5.98 19.85
N ASP A 49 6.69 -7.12 19.74
CA ASP A 49 7.39 -7.76 20.86
C ASP A 49 8.68 -7.06 21.26
N ALA A 50 9.32 -6.31 20.37
CA ALA A 50 10.64 -5.70 20.64
C ALA A 50 10.80 -4.23 20.26
N GLY A 51 9.75 -3.61 19.75
CA GLY A 51 9.75 -2.19 19.42
C GLY A 51 10.58 -1.84 18.18
N PRO A 52 10.99 -0.57 18.05
CA PRO A 52 11.72 -0.08 16.89
C PRO A 52 13.01 -0.87 16.63
N MET A 53 13.22 -1.26 15.38
CA MET A 53 14.38 -2.04 14.97
C MET A 53 14.75 -1.78 13.51
N THR A 54 15.98 -2.09 13.16
CA THR A 54 16.48 -2.02 11.79
C THR A 54 15.93 -3.18 10.93
N PRO A 55 15.91 -3.04 9.59
CA PRO A 55 15.51 -4.14 8.71
C PRO A 55 16.33 -5.43 8.93
N VAL A 56 17.62 -5.30 9.25
CA VAL A 56 18.52 -6.44 9.51
C VAL A 56 18.10 -7.19 10.79
N GLU A 57 17.75 -6.46 11.85
CA GLU A 57 17.29 -7.06 13.10
C GLU A 57 15.93 -7.75 12.93
N LEU A 58 14.99 -7.10 12.22
CA LEU A 58 13.68 -7.68 11.93
C LEU A 58 13.81 -8.95 11.08
N ALA A 59 14.67 -8.94 10.06
CA ALA A 59 14.98 -10.10 9.22
C ALA A 59 15.50 -11.29 10.04
N ARG A 60 16.47 -11.05 10.93
CA ARG A 60 17.00 -12.13 11.79
C ARG A 60 15.95 -12.70 12.75
N ARG A 61 15.00 -11.87 13.22
CA ARG A 61 13.94 -12.31 14.14
C ARG A 61 12.80 -13.06 13.47
N SER A 62 12.51 -12.72 12.22
CA SER A 62 11.39 -13.29 11.45
C SER A 62 11.81 -14.44 10.52
N ASP A 63 13.11 -14.71 10.42
CA ASP A 63 13.69 -15.67 9.46
C ASP A 63 13.26 -15.36 8.00
N VAL A 64 13.19 -14.07 7.69
CA VAL A 64 12.90 -13.56 6.35
C VAL A 64 14.15 -12.91 5.79
N SER A 65 14.42 -13.09 4.50
CA SER A 65 15.53 -12.42 3.83
C SER A 65 15.43 -10.91 3.99
N GLU A 66 16.52 -10.29 4.46
CA GLU A 66 16.60 -8.87 4.79
C GLU A 66 16.15 -7.95 3.67
N ARG A 67 16.51 -8.27 2.41
CA ARG A 67 16.05 -7.50 1.24
C ARG A 67 14.54 -7.38 1.18
N TYR A 68 13.80 -8.47 1.43
CA TYR A 68 12.34 -8.46 1.37
C TYR A 68 11.72 -7.77 2.59
N VAL A 69 12.35 -7.89 3.76
CA VAL A 69 11.93 -7.14 4.95
C VAL A 69 12.07 -5.64 4.72
N ARG A 70 13.16 -5.19 4.08
CA ARG A 70 13.36 -3.78 3.75
C ARG A 70 12.31 -3.25 2.79
N GLU A 71 12.01 -3.97 1.71
CA GLU A 71 10.96 -3.56 0.76
C GLU A 71 9.59 -3.53 1.43
N TRP A 72 9.30 -4.51 2.28
CA TRP A 72 8.05 -4.53 3.04
C TRP A 72 7.96 -3.33 3.99
N LEU A 73 9.01 -3.03 4.75
CA LEU A 73 9.06 -1.86 5.65
C LEU A 73 8.85 -0.54 4.89
N ASN A 74 9.48 -0.38 3.72
CA ASN A 74 9.29 0.80 2.88
C ASN A 74 7.83 0.99 2.48
N ALA A 75 7.16 -0.08 2.04
CA ALA A 75 5.77 -0.04 1.64
C ALA A 75 4.83 0.22 2.82
N GLN A 76 5.09 -0.38 3.98
CA GLN A 76 4.30 -0.17 5.18
C GLN A 76 4.45 1.24 5.76
N ALA A 77 5.66 1.82 5.71
CA ALA A 77 5.92 3.20 6.11
C ALA A 77 5.21 4.19 5.16
N ALA A 78 5.27 3.95 3.85
CA ALA A 78 4.52 4.75 2.86
C ALA A 78 3.01 4.66 3.07
N GLY A 79 2.52 3.51 3.54
CA GLY A 79 1.12 3.30 3.92
C GLY A 79 0.73 3.79 5.31
N GLY A 80 1.68 4.29 6.11
CA GLY A 80 1.42 4.79 7.47
C GLY A 80 1.19 3.72 8.55
N TYR A 81 1.64 2.49 8.34
CA TYR A 81 1.48 1.37 9.30
C TYR A 81 2.65 1.22 10.28
N VAL A 82 3.86 1.64 9.88
CA VAL A 82 5.10 1.61 10.68
C VAL A 82 5.86 2.91 10.55
#